data_AF-A0A957BTM9-F1
#
_entry.id   AF-A0A957BTM9-F1
#
_cell.length_a   1.000
_cell.length_b   1.000
_cell.length_c   1.000
_cell.angle_alpha   90.00
_cell.angle_beta   90.00
_cell.angle_gamma   90.00
#
_symmetry.space_group_name_H-M   'P 1'
#
loop_
_entity.id
_entity.type
_entity.pdbx_description
1 polymer ?
#
loop_
_entity_poly.entity_id
_entity_poly.type
_entity_poly.pdbx_seq_one_letter_code
_entity_poly.pdbx_strand_id
1 'polypeptide(L)'
;MRHFDFAPLYRSTIGFDRIAQLLDSMGSVDEGAYPPYNIERLGENEYRITMAVAGFADNEIKIEVKEQSLTVRGEKAPDDKERHFLHRGIAARSFERRFQLA
;
A
#
# COMPACT_ATOMS: atom_id res chain seq x y z
N MET A 1 -29.72 -11.61 13.04
CA MET A 1 -28.98 -10.34 12.92
C MET A 1 -29.66 -9.31 13.82
N ARG A 2 -29.00 -8.87 14.90
CA ARG A 2 -29.42 -7.71 15.70
C ARG A 2 -28.27 -6.71 15.64
N HIS A 3 -28.58 -5.53 15.13
CA HIS A 3 -27.67 -4.39 15.05
C HIS A 3 -27.43 -3.87 16.47
N PHE A 4 -26.18 -3.80 16.91
CA PHE A 4 -25.82 -3.12 18.14
C PHE A 4 -25.44 -1.69 17.77
N ASP A 5 -26.28 -0.74 18.17
CA ASP A 5 -26.04 0.69 18.04
C ASP A 5 -25.26 1.17 19.28
N PHE A 6 -24.03 1.61 19.05
CA PHE A 6 -23.10 2.08 20.08
C PHE A 6 -23.01 3.61 20.16
N ALA A 7 -23.97 4.34 19.57
CA ALA A 7 -24.05 5.80 19.64
C ALA A 7 -23.95 6.44 21.05
N PRO A 8 -24.35 5.81 22.18
CA PRO A 8 -24.31 6.48 23.48
C PRO A 8 -22.91 6.60 24.13
N LEU A 9 -21.90 5.85 23.67
CA LEU A 9 -20.57 5.80 24.32
C LEU A 9 -19.65 6.98 23.96
N TYR A 10 -20.05 7.85 23.02
CA TYR A 10 -19.22 8.93 22.48
C TYR A 10 -19.30 10.27 23.24
N ARG A 11 -19.99 10.35 24.39
CA ARG A 11 -20.28 11.64 25.05
C ARG A 11 -19.51 11.95 26.34
N SER A 12 -18.54 11.13 26.76
CA SER A 12 -17.85 11.39 28.04
C SER A 12 -16.35 11.15 28.11
N THR A 13 -15.64 10.98 26.99
CA THR A 13 -14.19 10.71 27.03
C THR A 13 -13.36 11.70 26.22
N ILE A 14 -12.98 12.80 26.88
CA ILE A 14 -11.89 13.67 26.41
C ILE A 14 -10.59 12.83 26.47
N GLY A 15 -10.04 12.49 25.30
CA GLY A 15 -8.88 11.59 25.18
C GLY A 15 -9.06 10.44 24.20
N PHE A 16 -10.29 10.18 23.72
CA PHE A 16 -10.52 9.24 22.62
C PHE A 16 -9.97 9.75 21.28
N ASP A 17 -9.74 11.05 21.10
CA ASP A 17 -9.14 11.58 19.87
C ASP A 17 -7.70 11.06 19.65
N ARG A 18 -6.92 10.86 20.71
CA ARG A 18 -5.59 10.24 20.60
C ARG A 18 -5.66 8.75 20.34
N ILE A 19 -6.68 8.08 20.89
CA ILE A 19 -6.92 6.66 20.60
C ILE A 19 -7.42 6.50 19.17
N ALA A 20 -8.20 7.44 18.64
CA ALA A 20 -8.62 7.48 17.25
C ALA A 20 -7.43 7.73 16.32
N GLN A 21 -6.51 8.64 16.64
CA GLN A 21 -5.26 8.83 15.88
C GLN A 21 -4.30 7.64 15.98
N LEU A 22 -4.24 6.96 17.13
CA LEU A 22 -3.50 5.71 17.30
C LEU A 22 -4.17 4.55 16.54
N LEU A 23 -5.51 4.48 16.49
CA LEU A 23 -6.25 3.52 15.67
C LEU A 23 -6.10 3.81 14.18
N ASP A 24 -6.09 5.08 13.76
CA ASP A 24 -5.90 5.51 12.38
C ASP A 24 -4.46 5.21 11.92
N SER A 25 -3.48 5.33 12.82
CA SER A 25 -2.10 4.87 12.56
C SER A 25 -1.93 3.35 12.66
N MET A 26 -2.71 2.65 13.49
CA MET A 26 -2.76 1.17 13.55
C MET A 26 -3.61 0.54 12.42
N GLY A 27 -4.40 1.33 11.68
CA GLY A 27 -5.11 0.92 10.47
C GLY A 27 -4.16 0.56 9.31
N SER A 28 -2.87 0.83 9.45
CA SER A 28 -1.81 0.22 8.67
C SER A 28 -1.51 -1.21 9.14
N VAL A 29 -2.55 -2.03 9.18
CA VAL A 29 -2.42 -3.49 9.27
C VAL A 29 -1.72 -3.93 7.98
N ASP A 30 -0.39 -4.05 8.07
CA ASP A 30 0.54 -4.51 7.03
C ASP A 30 0.39 -6.03 6.75
N GLU A 31 -0.81 -6.58 6.97
CA GLU A 31 -1.16 -7.94 6.56
C GLU A 31 -1.70 -7.89 5.13
N GLY A 32 -0.81 -7.61 4.17
CA GLY A 32 -1.15 -7.65 2.74
C GLY A 32 -0.78 -6.42 1.94
N ALA A 33 0.30 -5.70 2.29
CA ALA A 33 0.80 -4.62 1.46
C ALA A 33 1.25 -5.13 0.08
N TYR A 34 0.33 -5.06 -0.89
CA TYR A 34 0.64 -5.30 -2.29
C TYR A 34 1.28 -4.06 -2.92
N PRO A 35 2.36 -4.19 -3.72
CA PRO A 35 3.06 -5.43 -4.00
C PRO A 35 4.00 -5.79 -2.84
N PRO A 36 4.19 -7.08 -2.53
CA PRO A 36 5.07 -7.48 -1.44
C PRO A 36 6.50 -7.06 -1.76
N TYR A 37 7.23 -6.59 -0.75
CA TYR A 37 8.59 -6.10 -0.88
C TYR A 37 9.47 -6.49 0.30
N ASN A 38 10.78 -6.50 0.07
CA ASN A 38 11.82 -6.65 1.06
C ASN A 38 12.65 -5.36 1.11
N ILE A 39 13.17 -5.03 2.29
CA ILE A 39 14.15 -3.98 2.49
C ILE A 39 15.35 -4.59 3.20
N GLU A 40 16.53 -4.48 2.58
CA GLU A 40 17.79 -5.02 3.08
C GLU A 40 18.78 -3.88 3.33
N ARG A 41 19.48 -3.91 4.46
CA ARG A 41 20.59 -2.99 4.74
C ARG A 41 21.91 -3.64 4.32
N LEU A 42 22.61 -3.03 3.36
CA LEU A 42 23.89 -3.53 2.83
C LEU A 42 25.11 -2.87 3.52
N GLY A 43 24.93 -1.70 4.11
CA GLY A 43 25.97 -0.94 4.81
C GLY A 43 25.38 0.12 5.74
N GLU A 44 26.19 1.01 6.29
CA GLU A 44 25.70 2.05 7.23
C GLU A 44 24.66 2.98 6.56
N ASN A 45 24.87 3.34 5.30
CA ASN A 45 24.00 4.23 4.53
C ASN A 45 23.55 3.62 3.20
N GLU A 46 23.58 2.29 3.08
CA GLU A 46 23.22 1.58 1.85
C GLU A 46 22.05 0.62 2.10
N TYR A 47 20.96 0.84 1.38
CA TYR A 47 19.72 0.06 1.49
C TYR A 47 19.27 -0.42 0.11
N ARG A 48 18.71 -1.62 0.05
CA ARG A 48 18.14 -2.22 -1.15
C ARG A 48 16.68 -2.54 -0.91
N ILE A 49 15.84 -2.13 -1.85
CA ILE A 49 14.41 -2.46 -1.86
C ILE A 49 14.15 -3.43 -3.02
N THR A 50 13.54 -4.57 -2.72
CA THR A 50 13.17 -5.59 -3.72
C THR A 50 11.65 -5.76 -3.68
N MET A 51 10.94 -5.62 -4.80
CA MET A 51 9.47 -5.66 -4.83
C MET A 51 8.93 -6.58 -5.92
N ALA A 52 7.90 -7.36 -5.62
CA ALA A 52 7.28 -8.29 -6.56
C ALA A 52 6.14 -7.64 -7.36
N VAL A 53 6.47 -7.08 -8.53
CA VAL A 53 5.54 -6.35 -9.41
C VAL A 53 5.01 -7.21 -10.56
N ALA A 54 4.43 -8.36 -10.22
CA ALA A 54 3.97 -9.33 -11.22
C ALA A 54 2.94 -8.73 -12.18
N GLY A 55 3.16 -8.94 -13.48
CA GLY A 55 2.24 -8.54 -14.53
C GLY A 55 2.49 -7.15 -15.09
N PHE A 56 3.42 -6.35 -14.57
CA PHE A 56 3.80 -5.04 -15.13
C PHE A 56 5.00 -5.15 -16.08
N ALA A 57 5.01 -4.35 -17.13
CA ALA A 57 6.17 -4.11 -17.98
C ALA A 57 6.99 -2.93 -17.44
N ASP A 58 8.25 -2.82 -17.85
CA ASP A 58 9.17 -1.79 -17.36
C ASP A 58 8.64 -0.36 -17.58
N ASN A 59 7.95 -0.11 -18.70
CA ASN A 59 7.36 1.18 -19.03
C ASN A 59 6.05 1.49 -18.28
N GLU A 60 5.51 0.52 -17.56
CA GLU A 60 4.31 0.66 -16.72
C GLU A 60 4.69 0.92 -15.24
N ILE A 61 5.98 0.94 -14.92
CA ILE A 61 6.52 1.18 -13.59
C ILE A 61 7.23 2.53 -13.57
N LYS A 62 6.86 3.38 -12.63
CA LYS A 62 7.46 4.68 -12.41
C LYS A 62 8.08 4.76 -11.03
N ILE A 63 9.33 5.20 -10.96
CA ILE A 63 10.08 5.39 -9.72
C ILE A 63 10.48 6.86 -9.64
N GLU A 64 10.11 7.54 -8.56
CA GLU A 64 10.39 8.96 -8.36
C GLU A 64 10.88 9.22 -6.93
N VAL A 65 11.86 10.11 -6.79
CA VAL A 65 12.30 10.60 -5.47
C VAL A 65 11.97 12.09 -5.38
N LYS A 66 11.21 12.47 -4.36
CA LYS A 66 10.88 13.88 -4.07
C LYS A 66 10.80 14.07 -2.57
N GLU A 67 11.40 15.15 -2.05
CA GLU A 67 11.25 15.56 -0.64
C GLU A 67 11.51 14.40 0.35
N GLN A 68 12.63 13.67 0.18
CA GLN A 68 12.98 12.50 1.01
C GLN A 68 11.95 11.36 0.96
N SER A 69 11.13 11.29 -0.09
CA SER A 69 10.19 10.20 -0.31
C SER A 69 10.47 9.53 -1.65
N LEU A 70 10.76 8.23 -1.62
CA LEU A 70 10.85 7.37 -2.79
C LEU A 70 9.47 6.79 -3.08
N THR A 71 8.89 7.14 -4.21
CA THR A 71 7.58 6.65 -4.66
C THR A 71 7.76 5.69 -5.83
N VAL A 72 7.19 4.49 -5.70
CA VAL A 72 7.11 3.49 -6.78
C VAL A 72 5.64 3.28 -7.16
N ARG A 73 5.32 3.50 -8.42
CA ARG A 73 3.98 3.37 -8.99
C ARG A 73 3.99 2.33 -10.10
N GLY A 74 2.98 1.48 -10.14
CA GLY A 74 2.69 0.64 -11.29
C GLY A 74 1.29 0.97 -11.80
N GLU A 75 1.17 1.28 -13.08
CA GLU A 75 -0.12 1.54 -13.71
C GLU A 75 -0.20 0.82 -15.06
N LYS A 76 -1.26 0.03 -15.25
CA LYS A 76 -1.50 -0.65 -16.51
C LYS A 76 -2.02 0.32 -17.55
N ALA A 77 -1.40 0.30 -18.74
CA ALA A 77 -2.02 0.94 -19.89
C ALA A 77 -3.39 0.29 -20.16
N PRO A 78 -4.40 1.06 -20.58
CA PRO A 78 -5.65 0.50 -21.05
C PRO A 78 -5.37 -0.46 -22.20
N ASP A 79 -5.79 -1.70 -22.05
CA ASP A 79 -5.71 -2.71 -23.10
C ASP A 79 -7.10 -2.86 -23.71
N ASP A 80 -7.29 -2.29 -24.90
CA ASP A 80 -8.56 -2.35 -25.64
C ASP A 80 -8.80 -3.73 -26.29
N LYS A 81 -7.92 -4.71 -26.04
CA LYS A 81 -8.06 -6.06 -26.57
C LYS A 81 -8.87 -6.92 -25.62
N GLU A 82 -9.98 -7.43 -26.12
CA GLU A 82 -10.76 -8.45 -25.43
C GLU A 82 -9.92 -9.74 -25.30
N ARG A 83 -9.64 -10.15 -24.06
CA ARG A 83 -8.86 -11.36 -23.76
C ARG A 83 -9.75 -12.39 -23.06
N HIS A 84 -9.84 -13.58 -23.61
CA HIS A 84 -10.51 -14.71 -22.97
C HIS A 84 -9.53 -15.45 -22.06
N PHE A 85 -9.73 -15.33 -20.75
CA PHE A 85 -8.91 -16.02 -19.75
C PHE A 85 -9.61 -17.33 -19.32
N LEU A 86 -8.89 -18.45 -19.35
CA LEU A 86 -9.35 -19.70 -18.72
C LEU A 86 -9.20 -19.66 -17.19
N HIS A 87 -8.19 -18.94 -16.71
CA HIS A 87 -7.95 -18.64 -15.30
C HIS A 87 -7.10 -17.36 -15.19
N ARG A 88 -7.42 -16.48 -14.22
CA ARG A 88 -6.72 -15.20 -14.03
C ARG A 88 -6.28 -15.03 -12.57
N GLY A 89 -5.11 -15.57 -12.24
CA GLY A 89 -4.51 -15.49 -10.90
C GLY A 89 -3.70 -14.20 -10.62
N ILE A 90 -3.33 -13.45 -11.65
CA ILE A 90 -2.58 -12.19 -11.52
C ILE A 90 -3.53 -11.03 -11.79
N ALA A 91 -3.90 -10.33 -10.71
CA ALA A 91 -4.63 -9.09 -10.80
C ALA A 91 -3.62 -7.95 -11.04
N ALA A 92 -3.55 -7.43 -12.26
CA ALA A 92 -2.71 -6.28 -12.61
C ALA A 92 -3.35 -4.98 -12.09
N ARG A 93 -3.47 -4.88 -10.76
CA ARG A 93 -4.03 -3.72 -10.08
C ARG A 93 -2.97 -2.64 -10.01
N SER A 94 -3.30 -1.43 -10.43
CA SER A 94 -2.42 -0.29 -10.23
C SER A 94 -2.08 -0.15 -8.75
N PHE A 95 -0.84 0.23 -8.45
CA PHE A 95 -0.36 0.38 -7.08
C PHE A 95 0.51 1.62 -6.96
N GLU A 96 0.59 2.15 -5.74
CA GLU A 96 1.54 3.17 -5.34
C GLU A 96 2.12 2.79 -3.98
N ARG A 97 3.45 2.80 -3.88
CA ARG A 97 4.20 2.58 -2.64
C ARG A 97 5.13 3.74 -2.40
N ARG A 98 5.17 4.23 -1.16
CA ARG A 98 6.03 5.33 -0.74
C ARG A 98 6.93 4.85 0.38
N PHE A 99 8.22 5.11 0.24
CA PHE A 99 9.25 4.84 1.24
C PHE A 99 9.79 6.19 1.71
N GLN A 100 9.70 6.44 3.02
CA GLN A 100 10.35 7.61 3.62
C GLN A 100 11.85 7.31 3.72
N LEU A 101 12.65 8.24 3.19
CA LEU A 101 14.10 8.23 3.25
C LEU A 101 14.51 9.10 4.46
N ALA A 102 15.56 8.68 5.18
CA ALA A 102 16.11 9.39 6.33
C ALA A 102 17.36 10.19 5.94
#